data_AF-A0A328RPL1-F1
#
_entry.id   AF-A0A328RPL1-F1
#
_cell.length_a   1.000
_cell.length_b   1.000
_cell.length_c   1.000
_cell.angle_alpha   90.00
_cell.angle_beta   90.00
_cell.angle_gamma   90.00
#
_symmetry.space_group_name_H-M   'P 1'
#
loop_
_entity.id
_entity.type
_entity.pdbx_description
1 polymer ?
#
loop_
_entity_poly.entity_id
_entity_poly.type
_entity_poly.pdbx_seq_one_letter_code
_entity_poly.pdbx_strand_id
1 'polypeptide(L)'
;MENKVILTAIVVGFFGSAVLHNMAMPPIVVAVFLSTGISSLVYRFLGGLQVNSFNLGAVKLSGSVAALIACVWFINAQLVAQTIQPVSQPVVEHLGFNDIGSQIEHFIVTEKLGEFSEPLDLDPLPFHLKTKRFGGEYSRFQLLDKSQAVIYDGAIYRRQAQVIKLGDDYYVFSVVAVNHNPG
;
A
#
# COMPACT_ATOMS: atom_id res chain seq x y z
N MET A 1 19.91 -37.72 -5.66
CA MET A 1 18.51 -37.33 -5.93
C MET A 1 18.29 -35.84 -5.68
N GLU A 2 18.78 -35.33 -4.54
CA GLU A 2 18.79 -33.92 -4.14
C GLU A 2 19.20 -32.91 -5.22
N ASN A 3 20.35 -33.10 -5.89
CA ASN A 3 20.80 -32.19 -6.96
C ASN A 3 19.78 -32.01 -8.11
N LYS A 4 18.99 -33.05 -8.43
CA LYS A 4 17.96 -32.96 -9.46
C LYS A 4 16.79 -32.09 -8.97
N VAL A 5 16.38 -32.27 -7.72
CA VAL A 5 15.29 -31.50 -7.10
C VAL A 5 15.64 -30.01 -7.01
N ILE A 6 16.86 -29.68 -6.54
CA ILE A 6 17.34 -28.30 -6.46
C ILE A 6 17.41 -27.65 -7.85
N LEU A 7 17.92 -28.38 -8.84
CA LEU A 7 18.02 -27.87 -10.21
C LEU A 7 16.62 -27.60 -10.79
N THR A 8 15.67 -28.51 -10.56
CA THR A 8 14.27 -28.31 -10.96
C THR A 8 13.67 -27.08 -10.29
N ALA A 9 13.90 -26.88 -8.98
CA ALA A 9 13.39 -25.70 -8.27
C ALA A 9 13.99 -24.38 -8.77
N ILE A 10 15.28 -24.36 -9.14
CA ILE A 10 15.93 -23.20 -9.77
C ILE A 10 15.29 -22.91 -11.13
N VAL A 11 15.16 -23.93 -12.00
CA VAL A 11 14.60 -23.78 -13.35
C VAL A 11 13.14 -23.33 -13.28
N VAL A 12 12.32 -23.97 -12.44
CA VAL A 12 10.91 -23.61 -12.26
C VAL A 12 10.78 -22.22 -11.66
N GLY A 13 11.61 -21.85 -10.68
CA GLY A 13 11.56 -20.54 -10.05
C GLY A 13 11.89 -19.39 -11.02
N PHE A 14 13.03 -19.47 -11.71
CA PHE A 14 13.46 -18.42 -12.64
C PHE A 14 12.61 -18.41 -13.92
N PHE A 15 12.45 -19.56 -14.58
CA PHE A 15 11.69 -19.64 -15.83
C PHE A 15 10.20 -19.40 -15.59
N GLY A 16 9.64 -19.97 -14.53
CA GLY A 16 8.26 -19.71 -14.11
C GLY A 16 8.02 -18.23 -13.81
N SER A 17 8.94 -17.57 -13.10
CA SER A 17 8.81 -16.11 -12.87
C SER A 17 8.85 -15.29 -14.17
N ALA A 18 9.71 -15.64 -15.13
CA ALA A 18 9.80 -14.94 -16.41
C ALA A 18 8.56 -15.15 -17.29
N VAL A 19 8.03 -16.37 -17.34
CA VAL A 19 6.78 -16.67 -18.05
C VAL A 19 5.60 -15.94 -17.41
N LEU A 20 5.46 -16.02 -16.09
CA LEU A 20 4.36 -15.38 -15.36
C LEU A 20 4.40 -13.85 -15.47
N HIS A 21 5.60 -13.25 -15.52
CA HIS A 21 5.75 -11.83 -15.77
C HIS A 21 5.24 -11.42 -17.16
N ASN A 22 5.58 -12.18 -18.21
CA ASN A 22 5.07 -11.93 -19.56
C ASN A 22 3.55 -12.13 -19.68
N MET A 23 2.95 -12.96 -18.84
CA MET A 23 1.51 -13.17 -18.78
C MET A 23 0.76 -12.13 -17.92
N ALA A 24 1.44 -11.06 -17.47
CA ALA A 24 0.87 -10.00 -16.63
C ALA A 24 0.18 -10.51 -15.35
N MET A 25 0.69 -11.61 -14.78
CA MET A 25 0.15 -12.17 -13.53
C MET A 25 0.40 -11.24 -12.34
N PRO A 26 -0.43 -11.32 -11.27
CA PRO A 26 -0.22 -10.54 -10.06
C PRO A 26 1.22 -10.71 -9.53
N PRO A 27 1.92 -9.61 -9.21
CA PRO A 27 3.36 -9.66 -8.93
C PRO A 27 3.74 -10.49 -7.72
N ILE A 28 2.81 -10.67 -6.79
CA ILE A 28 3.02 -11.55 -5.64
C ILE A 28 3.32 -12.98 -6.10
N VAL A 29 2.66 -13.45 -7.16
CA VAL A 29 2.89 -14.78 -7.74
C VAL A 29 4.27 -14.84 -8.38
N VAL A 30 4.64 -13.81 -9.15
CA VAL A 30 5.97 -13.71 -9.78
C VAL A 30 7.08 -13.69 -8.72
N ALA A 31 6.87 -12.95 -7.63
CA ALA A 31 7.82 -12.83 -6.53
C ALA A 31 8.03 -14.16 -5.78
N VAL A 32 6.97 -14.93 -5.55
CA VAL A 32 7.05 -16.26 -4.91
C VAL A 32 7.87 -17.23 -5.76
N PHE A 33 7.65 -17.26 -7.07
CA PHE A 33 8.42 -18.11 -7.98
C PHE A 33 9.89 -17.68 -8.04
N LEU A 34 10.16 -16.38 -8.14
CA LEU A 34 11.52 -15.85 -8.14
C LEU A 34 12.25 -16.15 -6.81
N SER A 35 11.57 -15.97 -5.67
CA SER A 35 12.10 -16.27 -4.33
C SER A 35 12.44 -17.75 -4.18
N THR A 36 11.62 -18.64 -4.73
CA THR A 36 11.87 -20.09 -4.72
C THR A 36 13.14 -20.45 -5.49
N GLY A 37 13.34 -19.83 -6.66
CA GLY A 37 14.55 -20.01 -7.47
C GLY A 37 15.81 -19.53 -6.75
N ILE A 38 15.73 -18.36 -6.10
CA ILE A 38 16.86 -17.75 -5.39
C ILE A 38 17.19 -18.50 -4.10
N SER A 39 16.19 -18.93 -3.34
CA SER A 39 16.37 -19.76 -2.15
C SER A 39 17.04 -21.09 -2.49
N SER A 40 16.63 -21.72 -3.60
CA SER A 40 17.23 -22.97 -4.09
C SER A 40 18.68 -22.76 -4.57
N LEU A 41 18.95 -21.61 -5.18
CA LEU A 41 20.30 -21.23 -5.62
C LEU A 41 21.22 -20.99 -4.42
N VAL A 42 20.76 -20.23 -3.41
CA VAL A 42 21.48 -20.00 -2.15
C VAL A 42 21.75 -21.33 -1.44
N TYR A 43 20.74 -22.19 -1.31
CA TYR A 43 20.88 -23.51 -0.72
C TYR A 43 21.96 -24.35 -1.43
N ARG A 44 21.99 -24.31 -2.77
CA ARG A 44 23.03 -24.96 -3.57
C ARG A 44 24.41 -24.36 -3.30
N PHE A 45 24.51 -23.02 -3.23
CA PHE A 45 25.78 -22.33 -2.99
C PHE A 45 26.35 -22.61 -1.58
N LEU A 46 25.48 -22.78 -0.59
CA LEU A 46 25.82 -23.15 0.77
C LEU A 46 26.34 -24.59 0.92
N GLY A 47 26.27 -25.40 -0.15
CA GLY A 47 26.85 -26.74 -0.20
C GLY A 47 25.86 -27.88 0.00
N GLY A 48 24.56 -27.60 0.09
CA GLY A 48 23.53 -28.61 0.33
C GLY A 48 23.69 -29.33 1.67
N LEU A 49 23.04 -30.48 1.84
CA LEU A 49 23.16 -31.30 3.05
C LEU A 49 24.44 -32.15 3.01
N GLN A 50 25.62 -31.53 3.10
CA GLN A 50 26.84 -32.26 3.44
C GLN A 50 26.99 -32.34 4.96
N VAL A 51 26.82 -33.54 5.49
CA VAL A 51 26.68 -33.83 6.93
C VAL A 51 27.89 -33.39 7.77
N ASN A 52 29.07 -33.14 7.18
CA ASN A 52 30.31 -32.97 7.96
C ASN A 52 31.20 -31.76 7.64
N SER A 53 30.76 -30.77 6.86
CA SER A 53 31.51 -29.50 6.78
C SER A 53 30.66 -28.37 6.21
N PHE A 54 30.18 -27.51 7.10
CA PHE A 54 29.65 -26.19 6.73
C PHE A 54 30.82 -25.32 6.23
N ASN A 55 31.22 -25.47 4.97
CA ASN A 55 32.23 -24.61 4.35
C ASN A 55 31.57 -23.30 3.88
N LEU A 56 31.07 -22.56 4.87
CA LEU A 56 30.46 -21.25 4.75
C LEU A 56 31.57 -20.21 4.65
N GLY A 57 32.28 -20.18 3.51
CA GLY A 57 33.23 -19.10 3.24
C GLY A 57 32.51 -17.76 3.23
N ALA A 58 33.13 -16.70 3.79
CA ALA A 58 32.56 -15.36 3.90
C ALA A 58 31.97 -14.81 2.58
N VAL A 59 32.57 -15.21 1.45
CA VAL A 59 32.13 -14.86 0.09
C VAL A 59 30.76 -15.45 -0.28
N LYS A 60 30.43 -16.65 0.20
CA LYS A 60 29.13 -17.31 -0.07
C LYS A 60 28.01 -16.67 0.73
N LEU A 61 28.31 -16.27 1.97
CA LEU A 61 27.38 -15.56 2.83
C LEU A 61 27.08 -14.17 2.26
N SER A 62 28.11 -13.41 1.90
CA SER A 62 27.94 -12.06 1.34
C SER A 62 27.21 -12.08 0.00
N GLY A 63 27.48 -13.06 -0.87
CA GLY A 63 26.75 -13.23 -2.13
C GLY A 63 25.26 -13.53 -1.93
N SER A 64 24.92 -14.34 -0.93
CA SER A 64 23.52 -14.69 -0.61
C SER A 64 22.75 -13.49 -0.05
N VAL A 65 23.39 -12.70 0.81
CA VAL A 65 22.84 -11.45 1.34
C VAL A 65 22.66 -10.42 0.22
N ALA A 66 23.64 -10.27 -0.66
CA ALA A 66 23.54 -9.37 -1.81
C ALA A 66 22.39 -9.76 -2.75
N ALA A 67 22.21 -11.06 -3.02
CA ALA A 67 21.08 -11.56 -3.80
C ALA A 67 19.73 -11.23 -3.14
N LEU A 68 19.61 -11.43 -1.83
CA LEU A 68 18.39 -11.11 -1.08
C LEU A 68 18.05 -9.61 -1.14
N ILE A 69 19.06 -8.74 -0.96
CA ILE A 69 18.89 -7.29 -1.04
C ILE A 69 18.44 -6.88 -2.46
N ALA A 70 19.04 -7.47 -3.50
CA ALA A 70 18.64 -7.22 -4.88
C ALA A 70 17.18 -7.62 -5.15
N CYS A 71 16.71 -8.75 -4.59
CA CYS A 71 15.30 -9.16 -4.69
C CYS A 71 14.37 -8.17 -4.02
N VAL A 72 14.68 -7.78 -2.77
CA VAL A 72 13.87 -6.82 -2.01
C VAL A 72 13.77 -5.51 -2.77
N TRP A 73 14.90 -5.02 -3.31
CA TRP A 73 14.93 -3.80 -4.11
C TRP A 73 14.08 -3.91 -5.38
N PHE A 74 14.20 -5.02 -6.14
CA PHE A 74 13.43 -5.25 -7.36
C PHE A 74 11.92 -5.39 -7.09
N ILE A 75 11.55 -6.17 -6.09
CA ILE A 75 10.15 -6.36 -5.68
C ILE A 75 9.55 -5.03 -5.21
N ASN A 76 10.29 -4.27 -4.40
CA ASN A 76 9.86 -2.95 -3.94
C ASN A 76 9.65 -1.98 -5.10
N ALA A 77 10.55 -1.97 -6.10
CA ALA A 77 10.39 -1.11 -7.28
C ALA A 77 9.08 -1.42 -8.04
N GLN A 78 8.75 -2.70 -8.20
CA GLN A 78 7.51 -3.14 -8.85
C GLN A 78 6.25 -2.81 -8.03
N LEU A 79 6.33 -2.97 -6.70
CA LEU A 79 5.24 -2.61 -5.78
C LEU A 79 4.99 -1.10 -5.78
N VAL A 80 6.04 -0.28 -5.76
CA VAL A 80 5.91 1.18 -5.83
C VAL A 80 5.26 1.59 -7.15
N ALA A 81 5.64 1.00 -8.28
CA ALA A 81 5.01 1.27 -9.57
C ALA A 81 3.50 0.97 -9.60
N GLN A 82 3.03 0.05 -8.77
CA GLN A 82 1.60 -0.30 -8.66
C GLN A 82 0.87 0.47 -7.56
N THR A 83 1.59 0.91 -6.53
CA THR A 83 1.04 1.75 -5.46
C THR A 83 0.75 3.18 -5.97
N ILE A 84 1.35 3.57 -7.10
CA ILE A 84 1.05 4.82 -7.84
C ILE A 84 0.11 4.51 -9.02
N GLN A 85 -0.83 3.58 -8.86
CA GLN A 85 -2.03 3.65 -9.67
C GLN A 85 -3.01 4.57 -8.93
N PRO A 86 -3.27 5.81 -9.41
CA PRO A 86 -4.53 6.45 -9.04
C PRO A 86 -5.62 5.45 -9.39
N VAL A 87 -6.59 5.24 -8.49
CA VAL A 87 -7.73 4.33 -8.71
C VAL A 87 -8.18 4.50 -10.17
N SER A 88 -7.86 3.51 -11.00
CA SER A 88 -8.16 3.62 -12.41
C SER A 88 -9.67 3.59 -12.50
N GLN A 89 -10.22 4.58 -13.20
CA GLN A 89 -11.66 4.77 -13.37
C GLN A 89 -12.46 3.51 -13.76
N PRO A 90 -11.94 2.48 -14.47
CA PRO A 90 -12.80 1.37 -14.88
C PRO A 90 -13.20 0.41 -13.75
N VAL A 91 -12.57 0.46 -12.55
CA VAL A 91 -13.07 -0.31 -11.38
C VAL A 91 -14.33 0.31 -10.80
N VAL A 92 -14.48 1.63 -10.93
CA VAL A 92 -15.70 2.37 -10.56
C VAL A 92 -16.86 1.93 -11.48
N GLU A 93 -16.56 1.67 -12.75
CA GLU A 93 -17.55 1.33 -13.76
C GLU A 93 -18.23 -0.05 -13.54
N HIS A 94 -17.45 -1.04 -13.07
CA HIS A 94 -17.94 -2.40 -12.82
C HIS A 94 -18.59 -2.57 -11.44
N LEU A 95 -18.49 -1.56 -10.57
CA LEU A 95 -19.14 -1.50 -9.27
C LEU A 95 -20.49 -0.73 -9.31
N GLY A 96 -20.96 -0.34 -10.49
CA GLY A 96 -22.24 0.37 -10.67
C GLY A 96 -22.17 1.87 -10.40
N PHE A 97 -20.97 2.45 -10.34
CA PHE A 97 -20.74 3.85 -9.98
C PHE A 97 -20.58 4.78 -11.20
N ASN A 98 -21.23 4.46 -12.33
CA ASN A 98 -21.17 5.23 -13.59
C ASN A 98 -21.72 6.65 -13.48
N ASP A 99 -22.35 6.98 -12.36
CA ASP A 99 -23.10 8.21 -12.19
C ASP A 99 -22.81 8.90 -10.85
N ILE A 100 -21.70 8.57 -10.17
CA ILE A 100 -21.32 9.29 -8.94
C ILE A 100 -21.20 10.80 -9.23
N GLY A 101 -20.69 11.17 -10.42
CA GLY A 101 -20.54 12.58 -10.78
C GLY A 101 -21.86 13.38 -10.75
N SER A 102 -23.00 12.75 -11.04
CA SER A 102 -24.32 13.40 -10.93
C SER A 102 -24.95 13.26 -9.53
N GLN A 103 -24.44 12.33 -8.70
CA GLN A 103 -24.89 12.09 -7.32
C GLN A 103 -24.04 12.83 -6.27
N ILE A 104 -22.88 13.38 -6.64
CA ILE A 104 -22.12 14.28 -5.77
C ILE A 104 -22.79 15.65 -5.82
N GLU A 105 -23.59 15.95 -4.80
CA GLU A 105 -24.21 17.26 -4.66
C GLU A 105 -23.17 18.35 -4.38
N HIS A 106 -22.15 18.04 -3.57
CA HIS A 106 -21.14 18.99 -3.14
C HIS A 106 -19.73 18.37 -3.11
N PHE A 107 -18.76 19.05 -3.72
CA PHE A 107 -17.33 18.71 -3.67
C PHE A 107 -16.55 19.91 -3.13
N ILE A 108 -16.01 19.76 -1.91
CA ILE A 108 -15.29 20.85 -1.21
C ILE A 108 -13.86 20.43 -0.96
N VAL A 109 -12.92 21.29 -1.35
CA VAL A 109 -11.49 21.15 -1.04
C VAL A 109 -11.12 22.22 -0.04
N THR A 110 -10.67 21.82 1.14
CA THR A 110 -10.24 22.76 2.18
C THR A 110 -8.81 23.22 1.95
N GLU A 111 -8.47 24.39 2.47
CA GLU A 111 -7.08 24.80 2.62
C GLU A 111 -6.35 23.94 3.68
N LYS A 112 -5.07 24.25 3.92
CA LYS A 112 -4.26 23.55 4.92
C LYS A 112 -4.85 23.78 6.31
N LEU A 113 -5.43 22.74 6.90
CA LEU A 113 -5.94 22.76 8.27
C LEU A 113 -4.82 22.49 9.26
N GLY A 114 -4.69 23.37 10.26
CA GLY A 114 -3.73 23.24 11.36
C GLY A 114 -4.22 22.31 12.46
N GLU A 115 -3.32 21.90 13.35
CA GLU A 115 -3.72 21.27 14.61
C GLU A 115 -4.34 22.38 15.46
N PHE A 116 -5.55 22.17 15.98
CA PHE A 116 -6.29 23.18 16.74
C PHE A 116 -6.80 24.39 15.93
N SER A 117 -7.00 24.25 14.61
CA SER A 117 -7.73 25.28 13.88
C SER A 117 -9.14 25.46 14.45
N GLU A 118 -9.69 26.66 14.29
CA GLU A 118 -11.11 26.88 14.53
C GLU A 118 -11.95 25.93 13.66
N PRO A 119 -13.16 25.53 14.12
CA PRO A 119 -14.09 24.77 13.30
C PRO A 119 -14.30 25.47 11.96
N LEU A 120 -13.95 24.78 10.87
CA LEU A 120 -14.16 25.27 9.52
C LEU A 120 -15.62 25.05 9.14
N ASP A 121 -16.28 26.13 8.73
CA ASP A 121 -17.60 26.03 8.12
C ASP A 121 -17.48 25.58 6.66
N LEU A 122 -18.26 24.56 6.31
CA LEU A 122 -18.23 23.92 5.00
C LEU A 122 -19.56 24.12 4.27
N ASP A 123 -20.22 25.25 4.49
CA ASP A 123 -21.48 25.59 3.82
C ASP A 123 -21.42 25.24 2.31
N PRO A 124 -22.42 24.49 1.80
CA PRO A 124 -23.74 24.25 2.39
C PRO A 124 -23.85 22.99 3.29
N LEU A 125 -22.75 22.34 3.68
CA LEU A 125 -22.81 21.10 4.48
C LEU A 125 -23.40 21.33 5.89
N PRO A 126 -24.11 20.34 6.46
CA PRO A 126 -24.82 20.49 7.74
C PRO A 126 -23.92 20.43 8.98
N PHE A 127 -22.59 20.48 8.79
CA PHE A 127 -21.61 20.36 9.86
C PHE A 127 -20.40 21.26 9.63
N HIS A 128 -19.69 21.54 10.72
CA HIS A 128 -18.36 22.13 10.72
C HIS A 128 -17.31 21.05 10.88
N LEU A 129 -16.15 21.24 10.23
CA LEU A 129 -15.01 20.34 10.33
C LEU A 129 -13.98 20.92 11.29
N LYS A 130 -13.61 20.16 12.31
CA LYS A 130 -12.56 20.54 13.26
C LYS A 130 -11.45 19.50 13.28
N THR A 131 -10.22 19.90 13.01
CA THR A 131 -9.04 19.05 13.21
C THR A 131 -8.62 19.08 14.68
N LYS A 132 -8.31 17.91 15.25
CA LYS A 132 -7.87 17.81 16.65
C LYS A 132 -6.37 17.60 16.79
N ARG A 133 -5.86 16.57 16.12
CA ARG A 133 -4.50 16.08 16.28
C ARG A 133 -4.00 15.47 14.99
N PHE A 134 -2.73 15.69 14.69
CA PHE A 134 -2.05 15.00 13.61
C PHE A 134 -1.03 14.00 14.20
N GLY A 135 -1.06 12.77 13.69
CA GLY A 135 -0.02 11.77 13.89
C GLY A 135 0.82 11.62 12.62
N GLY A 136 1.90 10.85 12.68
CA GLY A 136 2.79 10.65 11.51
C GLY A 136 2.09 10.05 10.28
N GLU A 137 1.01 9.28 10.49
CA GLU A 137 0.29 8.61 9.40
C GLU A 137 -1.23 8.84 9.44
N TYR A 138 -1.74 9.69 10.36
CA TYR A 138 -3.17 9.92 10.50
C TYR A 138 -3.51 11.36 10.91
N SER A 139 -4.72 11.79 10.53
CA SER A 139 -5.32 13.05 10.95
C SER A 139 -6.60 12.76 11.72
N ARG A 140 -6.69 13.26 12.96
CA ARG A 140 -7.90 13.15 13.78
C ARG A 140 -8.76 14.39 13.60
N PHE A 141 -10.05 14.17 13.34
CA PHE A 141 -11.01 15.23 13.10
C PHE A 141 -12.34 14.95 13.81
N GLN A 142 -13.12 16.01 13.96
CA GLN A 142 -14.48 15.96 14.44
C GLN A 142 -15.38 16.67 13.44
N LEU A 143 -16.58 16.14 13.29
CA LEU A 143 -17.68 16.86 12.67
C LEU A 143 -18.55 17.39 13.81
N LEU A 144 -18.81 18.68 13.76
CA LEU A 144 -19.63 19.39 14.72
C LEU A 144 -20.92 19.80 14.01
N ASP A 145 -22.07 19.68 14.66
CA ASP A 145 -23.29 20.28 14.10
C ASP A 145 -23.21 21.83 14.15
N LYS A 146 -24.23 22.50 13.58
CA LYS A 146 -24.31 23.97 13.61
C LYS A 146 -24.39 24.55 15.04
N SER A 147 -24.70 23.74 16.05
CA SER A 147 -24.69 24.10 17.47
C SER A 147 -23.35 23.83 18.17
N GLN A 148 -22.32 23.40 17.43
CA GLN A 148 -20.99 23.01 17.91
C GLN A 148 -20.96 21.70 18.73
N ALA A 149 -22.03 20.90 18.71
CA ALA A 149 -22.03 19.58 19.35
C ALA A 149 -21.31 18.56 18.44
N VAL A 150 -20.52 17.67 19.05
CA VAL A 150 -19.80 16.63 18.31
C VAL A 150 -20.78 15.58 17.83
N ILE A 151 -20.96 15.50 16.51
CA ILE A 151 -21.78 14.47 15.85
C ILE A 151 -20.93 13.30 15.34
N TYR A 152 -19.62 13.52 15.15
CA TYR A 152 -18.68 12.47 14.78
C TYR A 152 -17.26 12.80 15.28
N ASP A 153 -16.53 11.78 15.76
CA ASP A 153 -15.10 11.86 16.12
C ASP A 153 -14.39 10.66 15.52
N GLY A 154 -13.41 10.92 14.66
CA GLY A 154 -12.71 9.88 13.94
C GLY A 154 -11.29 10.26 13.53
N ALA A 155 -10.61 9.32 12.90
CA ALA A 155 -9.29 9.53 12.32
C ALA A 155 -9.24 8.93 10.93
N ILE A 156 -8.49 9.59 10.05
CA ILE A 156 -8.27 9.17 8.67
C ILE A 156 -6.77 9.06 8.43
N TYR A 157 -6.33 7.92 7.89
CA TYR A 157 -4.92 7.72 7.59
C TYR A 157 -4.54 8.40 6.28
N ARG A 158 -3.24 8.68 6.12
CA ARG A 158 -2.70 9.33 4.92
C ARG A 158 -3.07 8.54 3.67
N ARG A 159 -3.55 9.24 2.62
CA ARG A 159 -4.01 8.67 1.34
C ARG A 159 -5.20 7.70 1.47
N GLN A 160 -5.92 7.72 2.59
CA GLN A 160 -7.19 7.01 2.72
C GLN A 160 -8.37 7.96 2.54
N ALA A 161 -9.51 7.38 2.20
CA ALA A 161 -10.81 8.02 2.25
C ALA A 161 -11.69 7.28 3.27
N GLN A 162 -12.59 8.00 3.91
CA GLN A 162 -13.58 7.47 4.85
C GLN A 162 -14.98 7.90 4.41
N VAL A 163 -15.91 6.95 4.39
CA VAL A 163 -17.33 7.22 4.19
C VAL A 163 -18.00 7.30 5.56
N ILE A 164 -18.74 8.37 5.80
CA ILE A 164 -19.44 8.64 7.05
C ILE A 164 -20.93 8.83 6.73
N LYS A 165 -21.79 8.11 7.44
CA LYS A 165 -23.24 8.31 7.36
C LYS A 165 -23.67 9.28 8.45
N LEU A 166 -24.36 10.36 8.09
CA LEU A 166 -24.97 11.30 9.03
C LEU A 166 -26.45 11.47 8.64
N GLY A 167 -27.37 11.04 9.50
CA GLY A 167 -28.78 10.96 9.14
C GLY A 167 -28.99 9.98 8.00
N ASP A 168 -29.66 10.43 6.94
CA ASP A 168 -29.92 9.63 5.73
C ASP A 168 -28.84 9.82 4.64
N ASP A 169 -27.92 10.76 4.84
CA ASP A 169 -26.91 11.14 3.86
C ASP A 169 -25.56 10.47 4.12
N TYR A 170 -24.76 10.35 3.06
CA TYR A 170 -23.41 9.80 3.09
C TYR A 170 -22.39 10.84 2.63
N TYR A 171 -21.32 10.97 3.39
CA TYR A 171 -20.25 11.94 3.16
C TYR A 171 -18.93 11.21 2.98
N VAL A 172 -18.15 11.59 1.97
CA VAL A 172 -16.82 11.03 1.71
C VAL A 172 -15.76 12.05 2.10
N PHE A 173 -14.91 11.68 3.05
CA PHE A 173 -13.77 12.48 3.47
C PHE A 173 -12.50 11.84 2.93
N SER A 174 -11.59 12.63 2.36
CA SER A 174 -10.31 12.13 1.84
C SER A 174 -9.18 13.09 2.22
N VAL A 175 -8.04 12.54 2.63
CA VAL A 175 -6.83 13.34 2.89
C VAL A 175 -5.93 13.31 1.67
N VAL A 176 -5.88 14.44 0.97
CA VAL A 176 -5.06 14.61 -0.24
C VAL A 176 -3.57 14.76 0.12
N ALA A 177 -3.25 15.54 1.15
CA ALA A 177 -1.87 15.74 1.61
C ALA A 177 -1.81 16.03 3.11
N VAL A 178 -0.77 15.52 3.77
CA VAL A 178 -0.39 15.90 5.14
C VAL A 178 1.01 16.50 5.07
N ASN A 179 1.18 17.72 5.56
CA ASN A 179 2.48 18.37 5.64
C ASN A 179 2.92 18.42 7.11
N HIS A 180 4.00 17.70 7.42
CA HIS A 180 4.57 17.60 8.76
C HIS A 180 5.63 18.66 9.08
N ASN A 181 5.88 19.62 8.18
CA ASN A 181 6.76 20.74 8.54
C ASN A 181 6.03 21.67 9.52
N PRO A 182 6.59 21.92 10.72
CA PRO A 182 6.15 23.02 11.55
C PRO A 182 6.40 24.31 10.76
N GLY A 183 5.32 25.02 10.44
CA GLY A 183 5.41 26.41 10.00
C GLY A 183 5.73 27.30 11.18
#